data_AF-A0A3N5WZD5-F1
#
_entry.id   AF-A0A3N5WZD5-F1
#
_cell.length_a   1.000
_cell.length_b   1.000
_cell.length_c   1.000
_cell.angle_alpha   90.00
_cell.angle_beta   90.00
_cell.angle_gamma   90.00
#
_symmetry.space_group_name_H-M   'P 1'
#
loop_
_entity.id
_entity.type
_entity.pdbx_description
1 polymer ?
#
loop_
_entity_poly.entity_id
_entity_poly.type
_entity_poly.pdbx_seq_one_letter_code
_entity_poly.pdbx_strand_id
1 'polypeptide(L)'
;KSAVSPSDMVRLCDDLRQEFDWVLIDSPAGIERGFRNAVAPADLVIVVTNPEVSAVRDADRIIGLIEAEEKGPARLIINRLNPALVKRGDMLNADDVLELLAVELLGLVPEDESVVISTNRGQPVAMDGKARAGEAFHNIARRLNGEKVPFLKVEEKQDLFSRFARMIRGEDRGGN
;
A
#
# COMPACT_ATOMS: atom_id res chain seq x y z
N LYS A 1 20.94 21.94 -15.47
CA LYS A 1 19.64 21.94 -14.75
C LYS A 1 19.97 21.87 -13.27
N SER A 2 19.66 22.91 -12.50
CA SER A 2 20.01 23.02 -11.08
C SER A 2 19.32 21.89 -10.31
N ALA A 3 20.11 20.98 -9.76
CA ALA A 3 19.58 19.94 -8.88
C ALA A 3 19.09 20.62 -7.60
N VAL A 4 17.81 20.43 -7.26
CA VAL A 4 17.25 20.82 -5.97
C VAL A 4 18.07 20.14 -4.87
N SER A 5 18.44 20.89 -3.83
CA SER A 5 19.18 20.34 -2.69
C SER A 5 18.24 19.88 -1.57
N PRO A 6 18.70 19.02 -0.64
CA PRO A 6 17.91 18.67 0.55
C PRO A 6 17.47 19.90 1.35
N SER A 7 18.36 20.89 1.51
CA SER A 7 18.04 22.13 2.23
C SER A 7 16.97 22.99 1.54
N ASP A 8 16.90 22.95 0.20
CA ASP A 8 15.85 23.65 -0.53
C ASP A 8 14.49 23.00 -0.29
N MET A 9 14.45 21.65 -0.27
CA MET A 9 13.23 20.90 0.05
C MET A 9 12.76 21.14 1.48
N VAL A 10 13.68 21.20 2.44
CA VAL A 10 13.35 21.52 3.85
C VAL A 10 12.70 22.90 3.95
N ARG A 11 13.32 23.93 3.38
CA ARG A 11 12.77 25.30 3.41
C ARG A 11 11.38 25.37 2.77
N LEU A 12 11.21 24.76 1.60
CA LEU A 12 9.92 24.72 0.91
C LEU A 12 8.84 24.02 1.76
N CYS A 13 9.17 22.87 2.35
CA CYS A 13 8.21 22.14 3.18
C CYS A 13 7.90 22.88 4.49
N ASP A 14 8.86 23.60 5.08
CA ASP A 14 8.63 24.42 6.27
C ASP A 14 7.66 25.57 6.00
N ASP A 15 7.74 26.20 4.83
CA ASP A 15 6.77 27.22 4.40
C ASP A 15 5.38 26.60 4.20
N LEU A 16 5.29 25.46 3.50
CA LEU A 16 4.02 24.77 3.23
C LEU A 16 3.32 24.27 4.51
N ARG A 17 4.09 23.82 5.50
CA ARG A 17 3.55 23.37 6.80
C ARG A 17 2.75 24.44 7.54
N GLN A 18 2.97 25.72 7.25
CA GLN A 18 2.20 26.80 7.87
C GLN A 18 0.77 26.91 7.31
N GLU A 19 0.53 26.36 6.11
CA GLU A 19 -0.73 26.50 5.38
C GLU A 19 -1.52 25.20 5.26
N PHE A 20 -0.86 24.04 5.41
CA PHE A 20 -1.47 22.72 5.16
C PHE A 20 -1.26 21.76 6.33
N ASP A 21 -2.29 20.96 6.64
CA ASP A 21 -2.21 19.88 7.64
C ASP A 21 -1.34 18.71 7.16
N TRP A 22 -1.33 18.45 5.85
CA TRP A 22 -0.59 17.38 5.21
C TRP A 22 0.16 17.86 3.97
N VAL A 23 1.45 17.54 3.90
CA VAL A 23 2.28 17.74 2.71
C VAL A 23 2.74 16.36 2.23
N LEU A 24 2.26 15.94 1.05
CA LEU A 24 2.62 14.66 0.44
C LEU A 24 3.76 14.88 -0.56
N ILE A 25 4.86 14.17 -0.36
CA ILE A 25 6.04 14.23 -1.22
C ILE A 25 6.15 12.91 -1.98
N ASP A 26 5.89 12.94 -3.28
CA ASP A 26 6.09 11.77 -4.15
C ASP A 26 7.59 11.62 -4.45
N SER A 27 8.21 10.63 -3.82
CA SER A 27 9.66 10.36 -3.96
C SER A 27 9.92 9.51 -5.21
N PRO A 28 11.02 9.74 -5.93
CA PRO A 28 11.46 8.78 -6.94
C PRO A 28 11.71 7.40 -6.31
N ALA A 29 11.56 6.36 -7.11
CA ALA A 29 11.90 5.00 -6.71
C ALA A 29 13.42 4.85 -6.48
N GLY A 30 13.79 3.94 -5.58
CA GLY A 30 15.19 3.57 -5.33
C GLY A 30 15.93 4.55 -4.40
N ILE A 31 17.26 4.46 -4.42
CA ILE A 31 18.17 5.09 -3.43
C ILE A 31 18.93 6.30 -3.98
N GLU A 32 18.44 6.85 -5.09
CA GLU A 32 19.15 7.89 -5.84
C GLU A 32 19.13 9.25 -5.12
N ARG A 33 19.84 10.23 -5.67
CA ARG A 33 19.94 11.58 -5.08
C ARG A 33 18.57 12.24 -4.83
N GLY A 34 17.58 11.94 -5.67
CA GLY A 34 16.22 12.44 -5.51
C GLY A 34 15.51 11.90 -4.27
N PHE A 35 15.80 10.67 -3.84
CA PHE A 35 15.26 10.08 -2.62
C PHE A 35 15.71 10.86 -1.38
N ARG A 36 17.01 11.18 -1.27
CA ARG A 36 17.54 11.97 -0.15
C ARG A 36 16.90 13.35 -0.05
N ASN A 37 16.61 13.98 -1.20
CA ASN A 37 15.92 15.25 -1.23
C ASN A 37 14.48 15.15 -0.72
N ALA A 38 13.76 14.08 -1.07
CA ALA A 38 12.37 13.87 -0.66
C ALA A 38 12.24 13.49 0.83
N VAL A 39 13.18 12.70 1.35
CA VAL A 39 13.19 12.25 2.75
C VAL A 39 13.69 13.32 3.71
N ALA A 40 14.59 14.21 3.28
CA ALA A 40 15.15 15.26 4.13
C ALA A 40 14.12 16.13 4.88
N PRO A 41 13.02 16.59 4.27
CA PRO A 41 11.98 17.30 5.01
C PRO A 41 11.03 16.37 5.77
N ALA A 42 10.88 15.09 5.42
CA ALA A 42 9.77 14.26 5.89
C ALA A 42 9.73 14.06 7.42
N ASP A 43 8.51 14.13 7.98
CA ASP A 43 8.19 13.77 9.38
C ASP A 43 7.73 12.31 9.52
N LEU A 44 7.17 11.77 8.44
CA LEU A 44 6.70 10.40 8.30
C LEU A 44 7.15 9.88 6.93
N VAL A 45 7.69 8.66 6.91
CA VAL A 45 8.04 7.97 5.66
C VAL A 45 7.15 6.76 5.48
N ILE A 46 6.54 6.65 4.29
CA ILE A 46 5.69 5.53 3.91
C ILE A 46 6.36 4.79 2.77
N VAL A 47 6.73 3.54 3.00
CA VAL A 47 7.26 2.64 1.98
C VAL A 47 6.09 1.88 1.36
N VAL A 48 5.97 1.94 0.04
CA VAL A 48 4.98 1.19 -0.72
C VAL A 48 5.68 0.03 -1.40
N THR A 49 5.21 -1.20 -1.19
CA THR A 49 5.78 -2.39 -1.82
C THR A 49 4.70 -3.32 -2.37
N ASN A 50 5.10 -4.18 -3.30
CA ASN A 50 4.29 -5.29 -3.78
C ASN A 50 4.66 -6.56 -3.00
N PRO A 51 3.73 -7.52 -2.82
CA PRO A 51 3.96 -8.79 -2.12
C PRO A 51 4.78 -9.80 -2.97
N GLU A 52 5.89 -9.32 -3.55
CA GLU A 52 6.83 -10.08 -4.37
C GLU A 52 8.21 -10.07 -3.71
N VAL A 53 8.93 -11.19 -3.75
CA VAL A 53 10.23 -11.34 -3.04
C VAL A 53 11.25 -10.25 -3.42
N SER A 54 11.31 -9.87 -4.70
CA SER A 54 12.18 -8.79 -5.18
C SER A 54 11.79 -7.44 -4.59
N ALA A 55 10.50 -7.07 -4.66
CA ALA A 55 10.01 -5.80 -4.15
C ALA A 55 10.17 -5.67 -2.62
N VAL A 56 9.98 -6.76 -1.89
CA VAL A 56 10.19 -6.80 -0.43
C VAL A 56 11.67 -6.61 -0.08
N ARG A 57 12.59 -7.27 -0.78
CA ARG A 57 14.04 -7.04 -0.58
C ARG A 57 14.47 -5.61 -0.89
N ASP A 58 13.84 -4.98 -1.88
CA ASP A 58 14.10 -3.59 -2.19
C ASP A 58 13.58 -2.67 -1.09
N ALA A 59 12.37 -2.94 -0.57
CA ALA A 59 11.79 -2.22 0.56
C ALA A 59 12.67 -2.31 1.82
N ASP A 60 13.19 -3.50 2.14
CA ASP A 60 14.11 -3.72 3.27
C ASP A 60 15.34 -2.81 3.20
N ARG A 61 15.97 -2.71 2.02
CA ARG A 61 17.10 -1.80 1.79
C ARG A 61 16.73 -0.33 1.99
N ILE A 62 15.54 0.07 1.55
CA ILE A 62 15.04 1.45 1.74
C ILE A 62 14.79 1.73 3.22
N ILE A 63 14.18 0.80 3.95
CA ILE A 63 13.91 0.93 5.39
C ILE A 63 15.23 1.13 6.15
N GLY A 64 16.23 0.29 5.89
CA GLY A 64 17.55 0.45 6.53
C GLY A 64 18.22 1.80 6.23
N LEU A 65 17.98 2.40 5.06
CA LEU A 65 18.46 3.74 4.74
C LEU A 65 17.70 4.85 5.48
N ILE A 66 16.38 4.73 5.61
CA ILE A 66 15.55 5.68 6.37
C ILE A 66 15.99 5.69 7.84
N GLU A 67 16.25 4.51 8.39
CA GLU A 67 16.77 4.35 9.76
C GLU A 67 18.16 4.97 9.92
N ALA A 68 19.05 4.77 8.94
CA ALA A 68 20.39 5.36 8.96
C ALA A 68 20.40 6.89 8.87
N GLU A 69 19.36 7.49 8.28
CA GLU A 69 19.16 8.94 8.20
C GLU A 69 18.39 9.50 9.43
N GLU A 70 18.13 8.67 10.45
CA GLU A 70 17.43 9.02 11.68
C GLU A 70 16.02 9.61 11.46
N LYS A 71 15.35 9.22 10.36
CA LYS A 71 14.03 9.73 9.96
C LYS A 71 12.85 8.95 10.55
N GLY A 72 13.13 8.13 11.57
CA GLY A 72 12.15 7.31 12.28
C GLY A 72 11.80 6.01 11.57
N PRO A 73 11.01 5.14 12.21
CA PRO A 73 10.59 3.90 11.58
C PRO A 73 9.65 4.23 10.41
N ALA A 74 9.93 3.63 9.25
CA ALA A 74 9.03 3.72 8.12
C ALA A 74 7.72 2.98 8.42
N ARG A 75 6.62 3.45 7.82
CA ARG A 75 5.36 2.71 7.76
C ARG A 75 5.22 2.03 6.40
N LEU A 76 4.48 0.93 6.35
CA LEU A 76 4.37 0.10 5.16
C LEU A 76 2.96 0.12 4.56
N ILE A 77 2.90 0.26 3.23
CA ILE A 77 1.72 -0.09 2.45
C ILE A 77 2.09 -1.28 1.56
N ILE A 78 1.34 -2.38 1.71
CA ILE A 78 1.39 -3.51 0.79
C ILE A 78 0.33 -3.28 -0.28
N ASN A 79 0.79 -3.08 -1.51
CA ASN A 79 -0.03 -2.74 -2.66
C ASN A 79 -0.24 -3.93 -3.60
N ARG A 80 -1.34 -3.92 -4.35
CA ARG A 80 -1.70 -4.96 -5.33
C ARG A 80 -1.73 -6.39 -4.77
N LEU A 81 -2.25 -6.55 -3.54
CA LEU A 81 -2.40 -7.89 -2.96
C LEU A 81 -3.48 -8.68 -3.71
N ASN A 82 -3.11 -9.88 -4.18
CA ASN A 82 -4.03 -10.78 -4.89
C ASN A 82 -4.22 -12.08 -4.09
N PRO A 83 -5.37 -12.28 -3.42
CA PRO A 83 -5.61 -13.46 -2.57
C PRO A 83 -5.51 -14.79 -3.31
N ALA A 84 -5.87 -14.80 -4.60
CA ALA A 84 -5.84 -16.02 -5.38
C ALA A 84 -4.40 -16.47 -5.64
N LEU A 85 -3.48 -15.53 -5.87
CA LEU A 85 -2.04 -15.81 -6.00
C LEU A 85 -1.43 -16.22 -4.66
N VAL A 86 -1.81 -15.55 -3.57
CA VAL A 86 -1.36 -15.90 -2.21
C VAL A 86 -1.75 -17.33 -1.84
N LYS A 87 -3.01 -17.71 -2.07
CA LYS A 87 -3.53 -19.05 -1.76
C LYS A 87 -2.83 -20.17 -2.55
N ARG A 88 -2.35 -19.86 -3.75
CA ARG A 88 -1.58 -20.81 -4.59
C ARG A 88 -0.10 -20.87 -4.23
N GLY A 89 0.40 -19.96 -3.39
CA GLY A 89 1.82 -19.84 -3.06
C GLY A 89 2.65 -19.09 -4.10
N ASP A 90 2.00 -18.43 -5.07
CA ASP A 90 2.65 -17.66 -6.14
C ASP A 90 2.96 -16.21 -5.71
N MET A 91 2.51 -15.79 -4.52
CA MET A 91 2.65 -14.44 -3.97
C MET A 91 2.79 -14.53 -2.45
N LEU A 92 3.60 -13.65 -1.87
CA LEU A 92 3.75 -13.59 -0.41
C LEU A 92 2.45 -13.14 0.24
N ASN A 93 2.11 -13.72 1.39
CA ASN A 93 1.00 -13.19 2.18
C ASN A 93 1.45 -11.93 2.95
N ALA A 94 0.50 -11.17 3.49
CA ALA A 94 0.81 -9.92 4.19
C ALA A 94 1.66 -10.14 5.47
N ASP A 95 1.43 -11.24 6.19
CA ASP A 95 2.13 -11.56 7.42
C ASP A 95 3.61 -11.88 7.15
N ASP A 96 3.90 -12.65 6.08
CA ASP A 96 5.28 -12.94 5.66
C ASP A 96 6.05 -11.64 5.33
N VAL A 97 5.40 -10.69 4.65
CA VAL A 97 6.02 -9.39 4.34
C VAL A 97 6.31 -8.60 5.61
N LEU A 98 5.41 -8.63 6.59
CA LEU A 98 5.58 -7.92 7.85
C LEU A 98 6.67 -8.53 8.72
N GLU A 99 6.78 -9.85 8.75
CA GLU A 99 7.85 -10.55 9.46
C GLU A 99 9.22 -10.19 8.86
N LEU A 100 9.31 -10.13 7.52
CA LEU A 100 10.55 -9.80 6.83
C LEU A 100 10.99 -8.34 7.04
N LEU A 101 10.05 -7.39 7.01
CA LEU A 101 10.38 -5.96 7.04
C LEU A 101 10.37 -5.35 8.44
N ALA A 102 9.74 -6.01 9.43
CA ALA A 102 9.66 -5.56 10.82
C ALA A 102 9.18 -4.10 11.02
N VAL A 103 8.26 -3.64 10.16
CA VAL A 103 7.72 -2.26 10.15
C VAL A 103 6.21 -2.24 10.41
N GLU A 104 5.71 -1.08 10.86
CA GLU A 104 4.28 -0.87 11.10
C GLU A 104 3.48 -0.91 9.79
N LEU A 105 2.51 -1.81 9.69
CA LEU A 105 1.57 -1.84 8.57
C LEU A 105 0.60 -0.65 8.66
N LEU A 106 0.60 0.19 7.63
CA LEU A 106 -0.36 1.27 7.46
C LEU A 106 -1.54 0.87 6.57
N GLY A 107 -1.30 0.03 5.56
CA GLY A 107 -2.31 -0.27 4.54
C GLY A 107 -2.11 -1.56 3.78
N LEU A 108 -3.23 -2.19 3.43
CA LEU A 108 -3.32 -3.30 2.48
C LEU A 108 -4.24 -2.87 1.35
N VAL A 109 -3.70 -2.74 0.14
CA VAL A 109 -4.45 -2.36 -1.06
C VAL A 109 -4.59 -3.60 -1.95
N PRO A 110 -5.81 -4.07 -2.22
CA PRO A 110 -6.01 -5.21 -3.11
C PRO A 110 -5.67 -4.85 -4.56
N GLU A 111 -5.34 -5.86 -5.35
CA GLU A 111 -5.34 -5.72 -6.81
C GLU A 111 -6.77 -5.42 -7.29
N ASP A 112 -6.92 -4.33 -8.04
CA ASP A 112 -8.23 -3.80 -8.46
C ASP A 112 -8.10 -3.09 -9.82
N GLU A 113 -8.81 -3.59 -10.83
CA GLU A 113 -8.81 -3.03 -12.19
C GLU A 113 -9.37 -1.61 -12.26
N SER A 114 -10.22 -1.22 -11.28
CA SER A 114 -10.77 0.13 -11.21
C SER A 114 -9.68 1.20 -11.08
N VAL A 115 -8.53 0.86 -10.49
CA VAL A 115 -7.37 1.76 -10.41
C VAL A 115 -6.91 2.16 -11.81
N VAL A 116 -6.67 1.19 -12.69
CA VAL A 116 -6.21 1.43 -14.07
C VAL A 116 -7.25 2.22 -14.86
N ILE A 117 -8.54 1.85 -14.73
CA ILE A 117 -9.64 2.53 -15.40
C ILE A 117 -9.74 4.00 -14.96
N SER A 118 -9.63 4.26 -13.65
CA SER A 118 -9.75 5.59 -13.06
C SER A 118 -8.61 6.51 -13.48
N THR A 119 -7.36 6.01 -13.47
CA THR A 119 -6.16 6.73 -13.94
C THR A 119 -6.32 7.16 -15.40
N ASN A 120 -6.78 6.27 -16.27
CA ASN A 120 -7.02 6.59 -17.68
C ASN A 120 -8.13 7.62 -17.89
N ARG A 121 -9.04 7.77 -16.94
CA ARG A 121 -10.10 8.79 -16.94
C ARG A 121 -9.68 10.10 -16.28
N GLY A 122 -8.49 10.17 -15.69
CA GLY A 122 -8.03 11.32 -14.91
C GLY A 122 -8.84 11.55 -13.63
N GLN A 123 -9.47 10.51 -13.09
CA GLN A 123 -10.25 10.58 -11.86
C GLN A 123 -9.63 9.64 -10.82
N PRO A 124 -9.33 10.09 -9.58
CA PRO A 124 -8.78 9.21 -8.56
C PRO A 124 -9.77 8.10 -8.18
N VAL A 125 -9.30 6.84 -8.13
CA VAL A 125 -10.12 5.69 -7.70
C VAL A 125 -10.73 5.86 -6.31
N ALA A 126 -10.13 6.68 -5.44
CA ALA A 126 -10.67 7.01 -4.12
C ALA A 126 -12.05 7.70 -4.17
N MET A 127 -12.43 8.28 -5.32
CA MET A 127 -13.76 8.89 -5.53
C MET A 127 -14.82 7.85 -5.91
N ASP A 128 -14.42 6.63 -6.28
CA ASP A 128 -15.35 5.55 -6.58
C ASP A 128 -15.68 4.76 -5.31
N GLY A 129 -16.85 5.04 -4.73
CA GLY A 129 -17.34 4.35 -3.51
C GLY A 129 -17.60 2.85 -3.67
N LYS A 130 -17.44 2.28 -4.88
CA LYS A 130 -17.57 0.84 -5.13
C LYS A 130 -16.21 0.13 -5.29
N ALA A 131 -15.12 0.88 -5.47
CA ALA A 131 -13.79 0.33 -5.67
C ALA A 131 -13.18 -0.13 -4.34
N ARG A 132 -12.65 -1.36 -4.29
CA ARG A 132 -12.02 -1.87 -3.07
C ARG A 132 -10.70 -1.17 -2.79
N ALA A 133 -9.95 -0.84 -3.85
CA ALA A 133 -8.76 0.01 -3.72
C ALA A 133 -9.11 1.39 -3.18
N GLY A 134 -10.24 1.98 -3.60
CA GLY A 134 -10.74 3.24 -3.07
C GLY A 134 -11.01 3.19 -1.56
N GLU A 135 -11.72 2.15 -1.10
CA GLU A 135 -11.94 1.91 0.34
C GLU A 135 -10.62 1.72 1.10
N ALA A 136 -9.64 1.01 0.52
CA ALA A 136 -8.33 0.82 1.12
C ALA A 136 -7.60 2.15 1.35
N PHE A 137 -7.62 3.04 0.35
CA PHE A 137 -7.01 4.37 0.45
C PHE A 137 -7.69 5.25 1.51
N HIS A 138 -9.02 5.21 1.62
CA HIS A 138 -9.73 5.91 2.70
C HIS A 138 -9.33 5.39 4.08
N ASN A 139 -9.23 4.07 4.26
CA ASN A 139 -8.80 3.48 5.53
C ASN A 139 -7.35 3.85 5.88
N ILE A 140 -6.45 3.94 4.89
CA ILE A 140 -5.08 4.42 5.07
C ILE A 140 -5.08 5.88 5.55
N ALA A 141 -5.84 6.76 4.90
CA ALA A 141 -5.95 8.16 5.30
C ALA A 141 -6.49 8.32 6.73
N ARG A 142 -7.49 7.53 7.11
CA ARG A 142 -8.02 7.50 8.48
C ARG A 142 -6.96 7.07 9.51
N ARG A 143 -6.15 6.05 9.20
CA ARG A 143 -5.04 5.62 10.08
C ARG A 143 -3.95 6.69 10.18
N LEU A 144 -3.64 7.39 9.09
CA LEU A 144 -2.72 8.53 9.12
C LEU A 144 -3.23 9.63 10.06
N ASN A 145 -4.55 9.84 10.14
CA ASN A 145 -5.19 10.76 11.09
C ASN A 145 -5.36 10.18 12.51
N GLY A 146 -4.75 9.03 12.83
CA GLY A 146 -4.75 8.43 14.16
C GLY A 146 -5.96 7.54 14.48
N GLU A 147 -6.86 7.30 13.52
CA GLU A 147 -7.99 6.40 13.72
C GLU A 147 -7.58 4.93 13.69
N LYS A 148 -8.19 4.11 14.56
CA LYS A 148 -7.99 2.65 14.55
C LYS A 148 -9.02 1.99 13.64
N VAL A 149 -8.64 1.77 12.39
CA VAL A 149 -9.50 1.13 11.38
C VAL A 149 -9.00 -0.29 11.07
N PRO A 150 -9.87 -1.33 11.09
CA PRO A 150 -9.50 -2.68 10.68
C PRO A 150 -9.00 -2.73 9.23
N PHE A 151 -8.05 -3.63 8.93
CA PHE A 151 -7.64 -3.87 7.55
C PHE A 151 -8.77 -4.54 6.77
N LEU A 152 -8.83 -4.23 5.48
CA LEU A 152 -9.81 -4.86 4.59
C LEU A 152 -9.54 -6.36 4.53
N LYS A 153 -10.59 -7.15 4.73
CA LYS A 153 -10.52 -8.58 4.47
C LYS A 153 -10.35 -8.80 2.98
N VAL A 154 -9.19 -9.31 2.59
CA VAL A 154 -8.91 -9.64 1.20
C VAL A 154 -9.38 -11.08 0.95
N GLU A 155 -10.67 -11.34 1.12
CA GLU A 155 -11.27 -12.67 0.85
C GLU A 155 -11.74 -12.77 -0.61
N GLU A 156 -11.69 -13.99 -1.18
CA GLU A 156 -12.25 -14.30 -2.51
C GLU A 156 -13.79 -14.33 -2.45
N LYS A 157 -14.45 -13.61 -3.37
CA LYS A 157 -15.91 -13.78 -3.60
C LYS A 157 -16.29 -15.20 -4.07
N GLN A 158 -15.33 -16.04 -4.47
CA GLN A 158 -15.59 -17.36 -5.05
C GLN A 158 -16.00 -18.44 -4.03
N ASP A 159 -15.63 -18.32 -2.76
CA ASP A 159 -15.86 -19.39 -1.78
C ASP A 159 -17.35 -19.55 -1.41
N LEU A 160 -18.15 -18.48 -1.52
CA LEU A 160 -19.59 -18.53 -1.26
C LEU A 160 -20.36 -19.19 -2.41
N PHE A 161 -20.06 -18.83 -3.67
CA PHE A 161 -20.72 -19.43 -4.83
C PHE A 161 -20.32 -20.90 -5.03
N SER A 162 -19.06 -21.25 -4.78
CA SER A 162 -18.58 -22.62 -4.90
C SER A 162 -19.10 -23.53 -3.78
N ARG A 163 -19.36 -23.01 -2.58
CA ARG A 163 -20.08 -23.74 -1.50
C ARG A 163 -21.55 -23.97 -1.85
N PHE A 164 -22.24 -22.97 -2.40
CA PHE A 164 -23.64 -23.10 -2.83
C PHE A 164 -23.80 -24.06 -4.01
N ALA A 165 -22.91 -23.98 -5.01
CA ALA A 165 -22.90 -24.89 -6.15
C ALA A 165 -22.61 -26.35 -5.77
N ARG A 166 -21.83 -26.58 -4.72
CA ARG A 166 -21.55 -27.92 -4.18
C ARG A 166 -22.75 -28.51 -3.43
N MET A 167 -23.54 -27.65 -2.77
CA MET A 167 -24.78 -28.03 -2.10
C MET A 167 -25.86 -28.42 -3.13
N ILE A 168 -26.02 -27.64 -4.20
CA ILE A 168 -26.99 -27.93 -5.27
C ILE A 168 -26.60 -29.19 -6.07
N ARG A 169 -25.31 -29.47 -6.30
CA ARG A 169 -24.88 -30.74 -6.94
C ARG A 169 -24.92 -31.96 -6.02
N GLY A 170 -25.13 -31.76 -4.72
CA GLY A 170 -25.17 -32.84 -3.72
C GLY A 170 -26.54 -33.51 -3.58
N GLU A 171 -27.62 -32.90 -4.07
CA GLU A 171 -28.99 -33.42 -3.92
C GLU A 171 -29.44 -34.36 -5.06
N ASP A 172 -28.74 -34.40 -6.20
CA ASP A 172 -29.14 -35.15 -7.40
C ASP A 172 -28.57 -36.59 -7.50
N ARG A 173 -28.03 -37.16 -6.41
CA ARG A 173 -27.47 -38.53 -6.39
C ARG A 173 -28.06 -39.46 -5.33
N GLY A 174 -29.27 -39.17 -4.85
CA GLY A 174 -30.01 -40.02 -3.92
C GLY A 174 -31.41 -40.32 -4.43
N GLY A 175 -31.55 -41.12 -5.47
CA GLY A 175 -32.85 -41.55 -5.98
C GLY A 175 -32.70 -42.80 -6.84
N ASN A 176 -33.23 -43.90 -6.30
CA ASN A 176 -33.28 -45.26 -6.86
C ASN A 176 -34.06 -45.33 -8.18
#